data_AF-A0A8H7BGF6-F1
#
_entry.id   AF-A0A8H7BGF6-F1
#
_cell.length_a   1.000
_cell.length_b   1.000
_cell.length_c   1.000
_cell.angle_alpha   90.00
_cell.angle_beta   90.00
_cell.angle_gamma   90.00
#
_symmetry.space_group_name_H-M   'P 1'
#
loop_
_entity.id
_entity.type
_entity.pdbx_description
1 polymer ?
#
loop_
_entity_poly.entity_id
_entity_poly.type
_entity_poly.pdbx_seq_one_letter_code
_entity_poly.pdbx_strand_id
1 'polypeptide(L)'
;MRCRELKKKCDNALPSCTRCSEFGAKCLYLTYEEYQQSLGETVVRLGRQLDEMQSYIDEMNAERQKYDSPSLWDGYESPETIEFYRFLLKTRQDYAKRREEVVLAEYDAPLKERAVQWHATLGAGGIMIETDIQTFGDLLDFELKMKKIAQSY
;
A
#
# COMPACT_ATOMS: atom_id res chain seq x y z
N MET A 1 21.97 -10.67 9.15
CA MET A 1 20.61 -10.53 8.59
C MET A 1 20.46 -9.30 7.71
N ARG A 2 20.61 -8.08 8.24
CA ARG A 2 20.48 -6.82 7.46
C ARG A 2 21.21 -6.79 6.12
N CYS A 3 22.50 -7.15 6.08
CA CYS A 3 23.26 -7.14 4.81
C CYS A 3 22.66 -8.12 3.77
N ARG A 4 22.13 -9.26 4.21
CA ARG A 4 21.49 -10.27 3.34
C ARG A 4 20.14 -9.79 2.83
N GLU A 5 19.31 -9.21 3.69
CA GLU A 5 18.01 -8.62 3.32
C GLU A 5 18.19 -7.49 2.29
N LEU A 6 19.22 -6.64 2.48
CA LEU A 6 19.57 -5.58 1.55
C LEU A 6 20.32 -6.07 0.30
N LYS A 7 20.58 -7.39 0.19
CA LYS A 7 21.38 -8.02 -0.87
C LYS A 7 22.75 -7.33 -1.07
N LYS A 8 23.40 -6.96 0.03
CA LYS A 8 24.71 -6.31 0.06
C LYS A 8 25.79 -7.24 0.62
N LYS A 9 27.02 -7.06 0.13
CA LYS A 9 28.19 -7.79 0.64
C LYS A 9 28.42 -7.46 2.11
N CYS A 10 28.61 -8.51 2.91
CA CYS A 10 28.96 -8.44 4.33
C CYS A 10 30.46 -8.75 4.47
N ASP A 11 31.17 -7.97 5.29
CA ASP A 11 32.59 -8.13 5.59
C ASP A 11 32.86 -9.19 6.68
N ASN A 12 31.81 -9.69 7.34
CA ASN A 12 31.87 -10.76 8.34
C ASN A 12 32.75 -10.46 9.58
N ALA A 13 33.05 -9.19 9.87
CA ALA A 13 33.74 -8.82 11.10
C ALA A 13 32.89 -9.15 12.35
N LEU A 14 33.56 -9.57 13.43
CA LEU A 14 32.96 -9.83 14.75
C LEU A 14 33.38 -8.73 15.74
N PRO A 15 32.49 -8.31 16.67
CA PRO A 15 31.13 -8.82 16.90
C PRO A 15 30.07 -8.27 15.93
N SER A 16 30.41 -7.25 15.13
CA SER A 16 29.52 -6.63 14.15
C SER A 16 30.28 -6.30 12.86
N CYS A 17 29.66 -6.55 11.71
CA CYS A 17 30.22 -6.16 10.43
C CYS A 17 30.28 -4.62 10.31
N THR A 18 31.24 -4.07 9.55
CA THR A 18 31.49 -2.62 9.46
C THR A 18 30.21 -1.86 9.12
N ARG A 19 29.44 -2.35 8.14
CA ARG A 19 28.16 -1.73 7.75
C ARG A 19 27.14 -1.75 8.88
N CYS A 20 26.97 -2.86 9.59
CA CYS A 20 26.01 -2.88 10.69
C CYS A 20 26.44 -1.92 11.81
N SER A 21 27.74 -1.84 12.11
CA SER A 21 28.28 -0.91 13.12
C SER A 21 28.08 0.56 12.73
N GLU A 22 28.36 0.93 11.49
CA GLU A 22 28.19 2.32 11.00
C GLU A 22 26.73 2.78 11.09
N PHE A 23 25.80 1.87 10.78
CA PHE A 23 24.37 2.16 10.85
C PHE A 23 23.77 1.99 12.26
N GLY A 24 24.57 1.66 13.27
CA GLY A 24 24.09 1.37 14.63
C GLY A 24 23.12 0.19 14.69
N ALA A 25 23.14 -0.70 13.69
CA ALA A 25 22.22 -1.82 13.58
C ALA A 25 22.82 -3.08 14.23
N LYS A 26 21.96 -3.90 14.85
CA LYS A 26 22.38 -5.18 15.43
C LYS A 26 22.80 -6.16 14.32
N CYS A 27 24.07 -6.55 14.32
CA CYS A 27 24.56 -7.55 13.38
C CYS A 27 24.24 -8.95 13.90
N LEU A 28 23.27 -9.62 13.27
CA LEU A 28 22.89 -10.99 13.59
C LEU A 28 23.43 -11.95 12.54
N TYR A 29 24.26 -12.89 12.97
CA TYR A 29 24.63 -14.08 12.22
C TYR A 29 23.74 -15.22 12.73
N LEU A 30 22.69 -15.54 11.98
CA LEU A 30 21.83 -16.68 12.29
C LEU A 30 22.35 -17.91 11.54
N THR A 31 22.29 -19.07 12.18
CA THR A 31 22.45 -20.33 11.45
C THR A 31 21.26 -20.54 10.51
N TYR A 32 21.37 -21.51 9.61
CA TYR A 32 20.27 -21.85 8.72
C TYR A 32 19.04 -22.33 9.51
N GLU A 33 19.25 -23.14 10.56
CA GLU A 33 18.17 -23.64 11.42
C GLU A 33 17.45 -22.50 12.15
N GLU A 34 18.20 -21.59 12.78
CA GLU A 34 17.64 -20.44 13.51
C GLU A 34 16.84 -19.51 12.59
N TYR A 35 17.34 -19.30 11.37
CA TYR A 35 16.63 -18.51 10.37
C TYR A 35 15.31 -19.17 9.95
N GLN A 36 15.32 -20.48 9.68
CA GLN A 36 14.10 -21.21 9.28
C GLN A 36 13.06 -21.20 10.40
N GLN A 37 13.50 -21.36 11.66
CA GLN A 37 12.61 -21.28 12.81
C GLN A 37 11.98 -19.89 12.94
N SER A 38 12.78 -18.82 12.89
CA SER A 38 12.29 -17.44 12.95
C SER A 38 11.30 -17.10 11.83
N LEU A 39 11.57 -17.61 10.62
CA LEU A 39 10.68 -17.44 9.47
C LEU A 39 9.36 -18.18 9.69
N GLY A 40 9.41 -19.43 10.16
CA GLY A 40 8.22 -20.23 10.47
C GLY A 40 7.32 -19.57 11.53
N GLU A 41 7.91 -19.09 12.63
CA GLU A 41 7.19 -18.35 13.67
C GLU A 41 6.54 -17.08 13.11
N THR A 42 7.24 -16.37 12.22
CA THR A 42 6.71 -15.17 11.58
C THR A 42 5.52 -15.49 10.67
N VAL A 43 5.60 -16.54 9.87
CA VAL A 43 4.51 -16.98 8.98
C VAL A 43 3.28 -17.36 9.78
N VAL A 44 3.43 -18.14 10.85
CA VAL A 44 2.30 -18.53 11.73
C VAL A 44 1.64 -17.29 12.36
N ARG A 45 2.45 -16.35 12.85
CA ARG A 45 1.94 -15.11 13.44
C ARG A 45 1.16 -14.27 12.43
N LEU A 46 1.70 -14.11 11.21
CA LEU A 46 1.03 -13.35 10.15
C LEU A 46 -0.26 -14.03 9.70
N GLY A 47 -0.27 -15.37 9.59
CA GLY A 47 -1.47 -16.15 9.29
C GLY A 47 -2.59 -15.86 10.29
N ARG A 48 -2.28 -15.90 11.59
CA ARG A 48 -3.25 -15.57 12.64
C ARG A 48 -3.82 -14.14 12.51
N GLN A 49 -3.00 -13.17 12.12
CA GLN A 49 -3.46 -11.79 11.91
C GLN A 49 -4.40 -11.69 10.70
N LEU A 50 -4.13 -12.43 9.63
CA LEU A 50 -5.03 -12.48 8.47
C LEU A 50 -6.37 -13.12 8.83
N ASP A 51 -6.36 -14.20 9.62
CA ASP A 51 -7.59 -14.85 10.09
C ASP A 51 -8.44 -13.92 10.96
N GLU A 52 -7.80 -13.17 11.88
CA GLU A 52 -8.47 -12.16 12.71
C GLU A 52 -9.11 -11.05 11.85
N MET A 53 -8.38 -10.55 10.85
CA MET A 53 -8.89 -9.52 9.93
C MET A 53 -10.04 -10.05 9.07
N GLN A 54 -9.95 -11.29 8.59
CA GLN A 54 -11.00 -11.91 7.79
C GLN A 54 -12.28 -12.10 8.61
N SER A 55 -12.17 -12.54 9.87
CA SER A 55 -13.30 -12.63 10.80
C SER A 55 -14.00 -11.28 10.96
N TYR A 56 -13.24 -10.19 11.14
CA TYR A 56 -13.81 -8.86 11.25
C TYR A 56 -14.55 -8.41 9.98
N ILE A 57 -13.99 -8.70 8.80
CA ILE A 57 -14.64 -8.42 7.51
C ILE A 57 -15.93 -9.22 7.38
N ASP A 58 -15.93 -10.49 7.77
CA ASP A 58 -17.10 -11.36 7.69
C ASP A 58 -18.20 -10.90 8.64
N GLU A 59 -17.86 -10.47 9.86
CA GLU A 59 -18.79 -9.85 10.81
C GLU A 59 -19.41 -8.57 10.22
N MET A 60 -18.57 -7.67 9.69
CA MET A 60 -19.05 -6.44 9.04
C MET A 60 -19.97 -6.73 7.84
N ASN A 61 -19.66 -7.75 7.04
CA ASN A 61 -20.48 -8.15 5.90
C ASN A 61 -21.81 -8.76 6.35
N ALA A 62 -21.81 -9.56 7.42
CA ALA A 62 -23.03 -10.11 8.00
C ALA A 62 -23.94 -9.01 8.56
N GLU A 63 -23.38 -8.02 9.24
CA GLU A 63 -24.13 -6.84 9.68
C GLU A 63 -24.70 -6.06 8.49
N ARG A 64 -23.91 -5.87 7.43
CA ARG A 64 -24.35 -5.19 6.21
C ARG A 64 -25.52 -5.90 5.53
N GLN A 65 -25.49 -7.23 5.44
CA GLN A 65 -26.57 -8.03 4.84
C GLN A 65 -27.92 -7.82 5.54
N LYS A 66 -27.93 -7.51 6.85
CA LYS A 66 -29.15 -7.19 7.59
C LYS A 66 -29.89 -5.97 7.03
N TYR A 67 -29.15 -4.99 6.50
CA TYR A 67 -29.71 -3.74 5.96
C TYR A 67 -29.98 -3.80 4.45
N ASP A 68 -29.43 -4.79 3.75
CA ASP A 68 -29.69 -5.03 2.33
C ASP A 68 -30.96 -5.89 2.10
N SER A 69 -31.67 -6.31 3.16
CA SER A 69 -32.95 -7.04 3.05
C SER A 69 -34.09 -6.12 2.60
N PRO A 70 -34.74 -6.38 1.44
CA PRO A 70 -35.86 -5.58 0.94
C PRO A 70 -37.07 -5.53 1.90
N SER A 71 -37.18 -6.49 2.82
CA SER A 71 -38.29 -6.60 3.78
C SER A 71 -38.24 -5.60 4.94
N LEU A 72 -37.14 -4.87 5.13
CA LEU A 72 -37.05 -3.84 6.19
C LEU A 72 -37.90 -2.60 5.88
N TRP A 73 -38.37 -2.47 4.63
CA TRP A 73 -39.14 -1.33 4.12
C TRP A 73 -40.63 -1.64 3.91
N ASP A 74 -41.10 -2.84 4.32
CA ASP A 74 -42.52 -3.20 4.30
C ASP A 74 -43.25 -2.43 5.42
N GLY A 75 -43.66 -1.20 5.11
CA GLY A 75 -44.37 -0.37 6.08
C GLY A 75 -45.13 0.80 5.46
N TYR A 76 -44.45 1.80 4.92
CA TYR A 76 -45.08 3.11 4.65
C TYR A 76 -44.38 3.93 3.56
N GLU A 77 -44.00 3.30 2.45
CA GLU A 77 -43.34 4.03 1.36
C GLU A 77 -44.24 4.10 0.13
N SER A 78 -44.41 5.31 -0.40
CA SER A 78 -45.12 5.54 -1.64
C SER A 78 -44.46 4.77 -2.79
N PRO A 79 -45.20 4.38 -3.85
CA PRO A 79 -44.62 3.74 -5.03
C PRO A 79 -43.39 4.49 -5.58
N GLU A 80 -43.42 5.83 -5.53
CA GLU A 80 -42.35 6.71 -5.96
C GLU A 80 -41.08 6.56 -5.08
N THR A 81 -41.26 6.40 -3.78
CA THR A 81 -40.16 6.18 -2.83
C THR A 81 -39.47 4.83 -3.09
N ILE A 82 -40.25 3.78 -3.35
CA ILE A 82 -39.72 2.45 -3.67
C ILE A 82 -38.92 2.47 -4.98
N GLU A 83 -39.43 3.16 -6.01
CA GLU A 83 -38.69 3.32 -7.27
C GLU A 83 -37.39 4.10 -7.11
N PHE A 84 -37.41 5.17 -6.29
CA PHE A 84 -36.21 5.93 -5.97
C PHE A 84 -35.15 5.07 -5.28
N TYR A 85 -35.52 4.23 -4.30
CA TYR A 85 -34.58 3.32 -3.66
C TYR A 85 -34.02 2.25 -4.61
N ARG A 86 -34.86 1.67 -5.49
CA ARG A 86 -34.37 0.75 -6.53
C ARG A 86 -33.36 1.43 -7.46
N PHE A 87 -33.61 2.70 -7.83
CA PHE A 87 -32.69 3.49 -8.63
C PHE A 87 -31.35 3.72 -7.90
N LEU A 88 -31.37 4.08 -6.61
CA LEU A 88 -30.15 4.26 -5.82
C LEU A 88 -29.34 2.96 -5.70
N LEU A 89 -30.01 1.83 -5.43
CA LEU A 89 -29.36 0.52 -5.35
C LEU A 89 -28.71 0.14 -6.67
N LYS A 90 -29.43 0.30 -7.79
CA LYS A 90 -28.89 0.05 -9.13
C LYS A 90 -27.70 0.95 -9.43
N THR A 91 -27.79 2.24 -9.14
CA THR A 91 -26.69 3.20 -9.35
C THR A 91 -25.45 2.81 -8.55
N ARG A 92 -25.62 2.36 -7.30
CA ARG A 92 -24.53 1.88 -6.44
C ARG A 92 -23.88 0.63 -7.01
N GLN A 93 -24.67 -0.33 -7.51
CA GLN A 93 -24.16 -1.54 -8.16
C GLN A 93 -23.41 -1.21 -9.46
N ASP A 94 -23.96 -0.35 -10.30
CA ASP A 94 -23.34 0.10 -11.54
C ASP A 94 -22.03 0.87 -11.29
N TYR A 95 -21.95 1.62 -10.18
CA TYR A 95 -20.71 2.27 -9.75
C TYR A 95 -19.67 1.26 -9.25
N ALA A 96 -20.07 0.30 -8.43
CA ALA A 96 -19.17 -0.75 -7.93
C ALA A 96 -18.57 -1.56 -9.08
N LYS A 97 -19.41 -1.98 -10.04
CA LYS A 97 -18.98 -2.70 -11.25
C LYS A 97 -17.99 -1.88 -12.08
N ARG A 98 -18.31 -0.61 -12.35
CA ARG A 98 -17.39 0.29 -13.08
C ARG A 98 -16.07 0.50 -12.34
N ARG A 99 -16.12 0.60 -11.01
CA ARG A 99 -14.90 0.74 -10.19
C ARG A 99 -14.05 -0.53 -10.27
N GLU A 100 -14.64 -1.72 -10.20
CA GLU A 100 -13.89 -2.98 -10.40
C GLU A 100 -13.28 -3.07 -11.80
N GLU A 101 -14.04 -2.69 -12.83
CA GLU A 101 -13.54 -2.62 -14.22
C GLU A 101 -12.37 -1.63 -14.36
N VAL A 102 -12.43 -0.46 -13.71
CA VAL A 102 -11.34 0.54 -13.70
C VAL A 102 -10.12 0.04 -12.93
N VAL A 103 -10.31 -0.52 -11.74
CA VAL A 103 -9.19 -1.03 -10.91
C VAL A 103 -8.47 -2.18 -11.61
N LEU A 104 -9.20 -3.10 -12.25
CA LEU A 104 -8.61 -4.18 -13.04
C LEU A 104 -7.86 -3.63 -14.27
N ALA A 105 -8.43 -2.65 -14.96
CA ALA A 105 -7.77 -1.99 -16.08
C ALA A 105 -6.52 -1.20 -15.68
N GLU A 106 -6.47 -0.66 -14.46
CA GLU A 106 -5.32 0.06 -13.91
C GLU A 106 -4.20 -0.88 -13.43
N TYR A 107 -4.55 -2.10 -12.99
CA TYR A 107 -3.60 -3.15 -12.63
C TYR A 107 -2.93 -3.81 -13.86
N ASP A 108 -3.69 -3.97 -14.95
CA ASP A 108 -3.20 -4.53 -16.23
C ASP A 108 -2.61 -3.47 -17.16
N ALA A 109 -2.75 -2.18 -16.83
CA ALA A 109 -2.06 -1.13 -17.55
C ALA A 109 -0.55 -1.31 -17.35
N PRO A 110 0.25 -1.42 -18.43
CA PRO A 110 1.70 -1.35 -18.27
C PRO A 110 1.98 -0.04 -17.53
N LEU A 111 2.72 -0.13 -16.41
CA LEU A 111 3.24 1.03 -15.68
C LEU A 111 3.87 1.95 -16.72
N LYS A 112 3.12 2.96 -17.18
CA LYS A 112 3.65 3.92 -18.13
C LYS A 112 4.74 4.61 -17.35
N GLU A 113 5.99 4.43 -17.77
CA GLU A 113 7.14 5.21 -17.35
C GLU A 113 6.89 6.68 -17.74
N ARG A 114 6.01 7.34 -17.00
CA ARG A 114 5.79 8.77 -17.12
C ARG A 114 6.85 9.41 -16.26
N ALA A 115 7.81 10.06 -16.90
CA ALA A 115 8.81 10.82 -16.16
C ALA A 115 8.11 11.95 -15.37
N VAL A 116 8.32 11.97 -14.05
CA VAL A 116 7.86 13.06 -13.17
C VAL A 116 8.33 14.40 -13.73
N GLN A 117 7.39 15.30 -13.96
CA GLN A 117 7.62 16.68 -14.34
C GLN A 117 7.74 17.52 -13.06
N TRP A 118 8.75 18.37 -13.02
CA TRP A 118 8.98 19.26 -11.89
C TRP A 118 9.54 20.59 -12.36
N HIS A 119 9.23 21.63 -11.60
CA HIS A 119 9.72 22.98 -11.81
C HIS A 119 10.23 23.54 -10.48
N ALA A 120 11.43 24.12 -10.46
CA ALA A 120 11.95 24.83 -9.29
C ALA A 120 12.08 26.33 -9.59
N THR A 121 11.52 27.17 -8.73
CA THR A 121 11.68 28.64 -8.76
C THR A 121 12.47 29.09 -7.54
N LEU A 122 13.43 30.00 -7.74
CA LEU A 122 14.15 30.66 -6.66
C LEU A 122 13.51 32.03 -6.39
N GLY A 123 12.80 32.14 -5.28
CA GLY A 123 12.19 33.38 -4.81
C GLY A 123 12.98 34.03 -3.67
N ALA A 124 12.56 35.22 -3.25
CA ALA A 124 13.14 35.94 -2.11
C ALA A 124 13.03 35.16 -0.78
N GLY A 125 12.10 34.21 -0.68
CA GLY A 125 11.90 33.33 0.48
C GLY A 125 12.55 31.96 0.38
N GLY A 126 13.35 31.68 -0.67
CA GLY A 126 14.00 30.39 -0.89
C GLY A 126 13.54 29.67 -2.16
N ILE A 127 13.83 28.36 -2.22
CA ILE A 127 13.49 27.51 -3.37
C ILE A 127 12.07 26.96 -3.20
N MET A 128 11.24 27.15 -4.22
CA MET A 128 9.93 26.52 -4.34
C MET A 128 10.00 25.45 -5.42
N ILE A 129 9.50 24.24 -5.13
CA ILE A 129 9.50 23.11 -6.06
C ILE A 129 8.07 22.66 -6.26
N GLU A 130 7.61 22.68 -7.51
CA GLU A 130 6.31 22.17 -7.95
C GLU A 130 6.52 20.85 -8.70
N THR A 131 5.74 19.81 -8.38
CA THR A 131 5.90 18.46 -8.95
C THR A 131 4.56 17.81 -9.26
N ASP A 132 4.46 17.00 -10.32
CA ASP A 132 3.25 16.23 -10.68
C ASP A 132 3.22 14.80 -10.11
N ILE A 133 3.76 14.59 -8.90
CA ILE A 133 3.80 13.28 -8.21
C ILE A 133 2.38 12.77 -7.95
N GLN A 134 2.05 11.59 -8.49
CA GLN A 134 0.72 10.95 -8.30
C GLN A 134 0.82 9.63 -7.54
N THR A 135 1.99 9.00 -7.53
CA THR A 135 2.23 7.70 -6.91
C THR A 135 3.45 7.71 -5.99
N PHE A 136 3.58 6.68 -5.16
CA PHE A 136 4.79 6.48 -4.35
C PHE A 136 6.03 6.18 -5.20
N GLY A 137 5.85 5.57 -6.38
CA GLY A 137 6.92 5.36 -7.35
C GLY A 137 7.49 6.66 -7.88
N ASP A 138 6.63 7.62 -8.21
CA ASP A 138 7.01 8.96 -8.68
C ASP A 138 7.85 9.71 -7.63
N LEU A 139 7.49 9.58 -6.35
CA LEU A 139 8.22 10.20 -5.26
C LEU A 139 9.64 9.65 -5.13
N LEU A 140 9.82 8.32 -5.24
CA LEU A 140 11.13 7.68 -5.21
C LEU A 140 11.98 8.09 -6.43
N ASP A 141 11.37 8.18 -7.60
CA ASP A 141 12.06 8.57 -8.84
C ASP A 141 12.50 10.05 -8.79
N PHE A 142 11.65 10.92 -8.24
CA PHE A 142 11.97 12.32 -7.96
C PHE A 142 13.12 12.44 -6.95
N GLU A 143 13.10 11.69 -5.85
CA GLU A 143 14.17 11.68 -4.85
C GLU A 143 15.52 11.25 -5.47
N LEU A 144 15.51 10.21 -6.30
CA LEU A 144 16.69 9.74 -7.04
C LEU A 144 17.25 10.82 -7.98
N LYS A 145 16.38 11.55 -8.69
CA LYS A 145 16.79 12.66 -9.57
C LYS A 145 17.41 13.80 -8.76
N MET A 146 16.77 14.21 -7.66
CA MET A 146 17.29 15.28 -6.80
C MET A 146 18.65 14.91 -6.18
N LYS A 147 18.85 13.65 -5.77
CA LYS A 147 20.16 13.17 -5.29
C LYS A 147 21.24 13.23 -6.36
N LYS A 148 20.94 12.89 -7.61
CA LYS A 148 21.88 13.00 -8.73
C LYS A 148 22.26 14.45 -9.01
N ILE A 149 21.28 15.37 -8.96
CA ILE A 149 21.53 16.81 -9.14
C ILE A 149 22.43 17.32 -8.01
N ALA A 150 22.13 16.97 -6.75
CA ALA A 150 22.96 17.37 -5.62
C ALA A 150 24.40 16.83 -5.65
N GLN A 151 24.64 15.73 -6.37
CA GLN A 151 25.99 15.15 -6.56
C GLN A 151 26.75 15.75 -7.74
N SER A 152 26.08 16.52 -8.61
CA SER A 152 26.70 17.16 -9.78
C SER A 152 27.11 18.62 -9.52
N TYR A 153 26.91 19.10 -8.29
CA TYR A 153 27.42 20.37 -7.76
C TYR A 153 28.31 20.10 -6.55
#